data_AF-A0A941A5G7-F1
#
_entry.id   AF-A0A941A5G7-F1
#
_cell.length_a   1.000
_cell.length_b   1.000
_cell.length_c   1.000
_cell.angle_alpha   90.00
_cell.angle_beta   90.00
_cell.angle_gamma   90.00
#
_symmetry.space_group_name_H-M   'P 1'
#
loop_
_entity.id
_entity.type
_entity.pdbx_description
1 polymer ?
#
loop_
_entity_poly.entity_id
_entity_poly.type
_entity_poly.pdbx_seq_one_letter_code
_entity_poly.pdbx_strand_id
1 'polypeptide(L)'
;MQENRPSSLPPLDGLAVKKLEDALSNSPTKAILLEINDAHYQLSREGRWFKFSLLTKKRAPKRSTLFATITEVYNQTIHGNCWRIASCPI
;
A
#
# COMPACT_ATOMS: atom_id res chain seq x y z
N MET A 1 5.67 -30.03 8.03
CA MET A 1 6.07 -29.15 6.90
C MET A 1 4.92 -28.18 6.70
N GLN A 2 5.12 -26.90 7.01
CA GLN A 2 4.05 -25.91 7.03
C GLN A 2 3.87 -25.37 5.61
N GLU A 3 2.78 -25.76 4.97
CA GLU A 3 2.40 -25.34 3.62
C GLU A 3 2.15 -23.82 3.65
N ASN A 4 3.07 -23.06 3.06
CA ASN A 4 2.99 -21.61 2.93
C ASN A 4 1.91 -21.26 1.88
N ARG A 5 0.64 -21.48 2.22
CA ARG A 5 -0.48 -20.95 1.43
C ARG A 5 -0.39 -19.44 1.53
N PRO A 6 -0.36 -18.68 0.42
CA PRO A 6 -0.77 -17.29 0.50
C PRO A 6 -2.22 -17.37 0.97
N SER A 7 -2.44 -17.09 2.25
CA SER A 7 -3.76 -16.90 2.79
C SER A 7 -4.30 -15.67 2.07
N SER A 8 -4.99 -15.91 0.96
CA SER A 8 -5.86 -14.95 0.28
C SER A 8 -7.01 -14.65 1.23
N LEU A 9 -6.68 -14.04 2.37
CA LEU A 9 -7.66 -13.51 3.28
C LEU A 9 -8.47 -12.53 2.45
N PRO A 10 -9.82 -12.64 2.46
CA PRO A 10 -10.64 -11.65 1.82
C PRO A 10 -10.23 -10.27 2.36
N PRO A 11 -10.30 -9.23 1.52
CA PRO A 11 -10.02 -7.89 2.00
C PRO A 11 -10.96 -7.59 3.16
N LEU A 12 -10.39 -7.17 4.30
CA LEU A 12 -11.18 -6.77 5.47
C LEU A 12 -12.13 -5.62 5.12
N ASP A 13 -11.72 -4.79 4.14
CA ASP A 13 -12.57 -3.82 3.48
C ASP A 13 -12.28 -3.82 1.96
N GLY A 14 -13.16 -4.43 1.18
CA GLY A 14 -13.01 -4.52 -0.27
C GLY A 14 -13.10 -3.16 -0.98
N LEU A 15 -13.85 -2.20 -0.43
CA LEU A 15 -13.98 -0.87 -1.02
C LEU A 15 -12.68 -0.07 -0.84
N ALA A 16 -12.04 -0.18 0.33
CA ALA A 16 -10.74 0.41 0.61
C ALA A 16 -9.65 -0.15 -0.31
N VAL A 17 -9.60 -1.48 -0.47
CA VAL A 17 -8.66 -2.13 -1.39
C VAL A 17 -8.90 -1.67 -2.84
N LYS A 18 -10.16 -1.58 -3.27
CA LYS A 18 -10.49 -1.07 -4.60
C LYS A 18 -10.07 0.39 -4.79
N LYS A 19 -10.21 1.25 -3.77
CA LYS A 19 -9.73 2.64 -3.82
C LYS A 19 -8.22 2.72 -4.00
N LEU A 20 -7.47 1.86 -3.31
CA LEU A 20 -6.01 1.79 -3.47
C LEU A 20 -5.61 1.31 -4.86
N GLU A 21 -6.28 0.27 -5.36
CA GLU A 21 -6.05 -0.27 -6.69
C GLU A 21 -6.36 0.74 -7.79
N ASP A 22 -7.49 1.43 -7.68
CA ASP A 22 -7.90 2.48 -8.61
C ASP A 22 -6.90 3.63 -8.62
N ALA A 23 -6.51 4.13 -7.44
CA ALA A 23 -5.52 5.20 -7.33
C ALA A 23 -4.15 4.81 -7.91
N LEU A 24 -3.72 3.57 -7.67
CA LEU A 24 -2.46 3.05 -8.20
C LEU A 24 -2.52 2.84 -9.72
N SER A 25 -3.67 2.43 -10.23
CA SER A 25 -3.91 2.23 -11.67
C SER A 25 -3.97 3.55 -12.42
N ASN A 26 -4.61 4.56 -11.83
CA ASN A 26 -4.74 5.92 -12.34
C ASN A 26 -3.45 6.76 -12.18
N SER A 27 -2.51 6.33 -11.33
CA SER A 27 -1.22 7.01 -11.19
C SER A 27 -0.34 6.79 -12.44
N PRO A 28 0.18 7.87 -13.07
CA PRO A 28 1.07 7.77 -14.23
C PRO A 28 2.40 7.08 -13.89
N THR A 29 2.87 7.22 -12.65
CA THR A 29 4.12 6.62 -12.15
C THR A 29 3.91 5.26 -11.52
N LYS A 30 2.67 4.74 -11.50
CA LYS A 30 2.29 3.50 -10.78
C LYS A 30 2.71 3.53 -9.31
N ALA A 31 2.70 4.72 -8.72
CA ALA A 31 2.98 4.97 -7.32
C ALA A 31 1.99 5.98 -6.74
N ILE A 32 1.53 5.75 -5.53
CA ILE A 32 0.66 6.64 -4.78
C ILE A 32 1.27 6.94 -3.41
N LEU A 33 0.96 8.12 -2.87
CA LEU A 33 1.29 8.48 -1.50
C LEU A 33 0.11 8.18 -0.60
N LEU A 34 0.40 7.57 0.54
CA LEU A 34 -0.56 7.23 1.58
C LEU A 34 -0.12 7.91 2.86
N GLU A 35 -1.05 8.50 3.58
CA GLU A 35 -0.83 8.96 4.94
C GLU A 35 -1.57 8.01 5.87
N ILE A 36 -0.88 7.43 6.86
CA ILE A 36 -1.43 6.49 7.83
C ILE A 36 -0.97 6.96 9.22
N ASN A 37 -1.91 7.30 10.11
CA ASN A 37 -1.63 7.80 11.46
C ASN A 37 -0.53 8.88 11.51
N ASP A 38 -0.57 9.88 10.62
CA ASP A 38 0.43 10.97 10.47
C ASP A 38 1.77 10.58 9.80
N ALA A 39 2.02 9.30 9.57
CA ALA A 39 3.18 8.83 8.82
C ALA A 39 2.89 8.77 7.31
N HIS A 40 3.89 9.15 6.51
CA HIS A 40 3.81 9.11 5.06
C HIS A 40 4.39 7.82 4.51
N TYR A 41 3.66 7.18 3.62
CA TYR A 41 4.03 5.96 2.93
C TYR A 41 3.89 6.15 1.43
N GLN A 42 4.68 5.40 0.67
CA GLN A 42 4.54 5.27 -0.77
C GLN A 42 4.18 3.84 -1.08
N LEU A 43 3.07 3.65 -1.79
CA LEU A 43 2.70 2.36 -2.37
C LEU A 43 2.99 2.44 -3.87
N SER A 44 3.88 1.59 -4.36
CA SER A 44 4.19 1.49 -5.79
C SER A 44 4.09 0.06 -6.29
N ARG A 45 3.87 -0.10 -7.59
CA ARG A 45 3.87 -1.41 -8.24
C ARG A 45 5.23 -1.67 -8.88
N GLU A 46 5.93 -2.70 -8.41
CA GLU A 46 7.24 -3.13 -8.92
C GLU A 46 7.07 -4.51 -9.58
N GLY A 47 6.72 -4.51 -10.87
CA GLY A 47 6.40 -5.74 -11.62
C GLY A 47 5.16 -6.46 -11.08
N ARG A 48 5.39 -7.64 -10.47
CA ARG A 48 4.34 -8.47 -9.84
C ARG A 48 4.14 -8.16 -8.35
N TRP A 49 4.98 -7.32 -7.75
CA TRP A 49 4.97 -7.03 -6.33
C TRP A 49 4.48 -5.60 -6.06
N PHE A 50 3.89 -5.42 -4.89
CA PHE A 50 3.50 -4.12 -4.35
C PHE A 50 4.51 -3.69 -3.30
N LYS A 51 5.23 -2.61 -3.58
CA LYS A 51 6.24 -2.06 -2.69
C LYS A 51 5.62 -0.97 -1.84
N PHE A 52 5.64 -1.19 -0.54
CA PHE A 52 5.14 -0.26 0.45
C PHE A 52 6.31 0.31 1.25
N SER A 53 6.59 1.59 1.05
CA SER A 53 7.76 2.27 1.59
C SER A 53 7.33 3.34 2.58
N LEU A 54 7.72 3.20 3.85
CA LEU A 54 7.64 4.29 4.82
C LEU A 54 8.60 5.40 4.38
N LEU A 55 8.08 6.63 4.30
CA LEU A 55 8.84 7.81 3.93
C LEU A 55 9.29 8.60 5.15
N THR A 56 10.44 9.24 5.04
CA THR A 56 10.90 10.27 5.98
C THR A 56 10.18 11.59 5.72
N LYS A 57 10.33 12.58 6.61
CA LYS A 57 9.84 13.95 6.40
C LYS A 57 10.33 14.59 5.09
N LYS A 58 11.50 14.18 4.59
CA LYS A 58 12.06 14.61 3.30
C LYS A 58 11.56 13.77 2.11
N ARG A 59 10.51 12.96 2.29
CA ARG A 59 9.94 12.02 1.31
C ARG A 59 10.91 10.96 0.77
N ALA A 60 12.05 10.75 1.43
CA ALA A 60 12.98 9.66 1.10
C ALA A 60 12.51 8.34 1.75
N PRO A 61 12.60 7.19 1.06
CA PRO A 61 12.20 5.89 1.62
C PRO A 61 13.11 5.50 2.79
N LYS A 62 12.52 5.31 3.97
CA LYS A 62 13.19 4.88 5.20
C LYS A 62 13.21 3.36 5.34
N ARG A 63 12.07 2.72 5.04
CA ARG A 63 11.89 1.27 5.14
C ARG A 63 10.91 0.84 4.07
N SER A 64 11.21 -0.24 3.37
CA SER A 64 10.34 -0.80 2.32
C SER A 64 9.98 -2.22 2.66
N THR A 65 8.74 -2.60 2.36
CA THR A 65 8.23 -3.96 2.47
C THR A 65 7.53 -4.32 1.16
N LEU A 66 7.77 -5.52 0.67
CA LEU A 66 7.14 -6.04 -0.54
C LEU A 66 5.98 -6.94 -0.16
N PHE A 67 4.87 -6.79 -0.87
CA PHE A 67 3.65 -7.55 -0.71
C PHE A 67 3.24 -8.17 -2.05
N ALA A 68 2.64 -9.36 -2.03
CA ALA A 68 2.19 -10.01 -3.26
C ALA A 68 0.90 -9.35 -3.79
N THR A 69 0.06 -8.83 -2.89
CA THR A 69 -1.25 -8.26 -3.24
C THR A 69 -1.53 -6.94 -2.52
N ILE A 70 -2.37 -6.08 -3.12
CA ILE A 70 -2.88 -4.86 -2.45
C ILE A 70 -3.71 -5.24 -1.22
N THR A 71 -4.42 -6.36 -1.26
CA THR A 71 -5.16 -6.90 -0.11
C THR A 71 -4.26 -7.12 1.10
N GLU A 72 -3.06 -7.68 0.90
CA GLU A 72 -2.10 -7.83 2.01
C GLU A 72 -1.57 -6.49 2.51
N VAL A 73 -1.28 -5.54 1.62
CA VAL A 73 -0.92 -4.17 2.02
C VAL A 73 -2.01 -3.62 2.94
N TYR A 74 -3.28 -3.69 2.50
CA TYR A 74 -4.39 -3.17 3.27
C TYR A 74 -4.53 -3.90 4.60
N ASN A 75 -4.65 -5.22 4.59
CA ASN A 75 -4.91 -6.01 5.80
C ASN A 75 -3.77 -5.90 6.83
N GLN A 76 -2.52 -5.81 6.40
CA GLN A 76 -1.36 -5.80 7.32
C GLN A 76 -0.95 -4.40 7.77
N THR A 77 -1.09 -3.37 6.93
CA THR A 77 -0.51 -2.04 7.24
C THR A 77 -1.54 -0.92 7.35
N ILE A 78 -2.70 -1.05 6.71
CA ILE A 78 -3.70 0.03 6.63
C ILE A 78 -4.90 -0.25 7.54
N HIS A 79 -5.35 -1.49 7.60
CA HIS A 79 -6.52 -1.90 8.37
C HIS A 79 -6.38 -1.52 9.85
N GLY A 80 -7.45 -0.98 10.42
CA GLY A 80 -7.47 -0.49 11.80
C GLY A 80 -6.76 0.85 12.05
N ASN A 81 -6.17 1.46 11.02
CA ASN A 81 -5.50 2.76 11.12
C ASN A 81 -6.25 3.85 10.35
N CYS A 82 -6.13 5.10 10.80
CA CYS A 82 -6.64 6.24 10.04
C CYS A 82 -5.74 6.48 8.83
N TRP A 83 -6.28 6.27 7.62
CA TRP A 83 -5.52 6.41 6.39
C TRP A 83 -6.22 7.27 5.34
N ARG A 84 -5.42 7.89 4.48
CA ARG A 84 -5.89 8.61 3.29
C ARG A 84 -4.87 8.54 2.16
N ILE A 85 -5.36 8.60 0.92
CA ILE A 85 -4.50 8.81 -0.25
C ILE A 85 -4.11 10.29 -0.22
N ALA A 86 -2.83 10.56 0.02
CA ALA A 86 -2.31 11.91 -0.07
C ALA A 86 -2.34 12.31 -1.54
N SER A 87 -3.09 13.37 -1.86
CA SER A 87 -3.07 13.99 -3.18
C SER A 87 -1.63 14.34 -3.49
N CYS A 88 -1.05 13.72 -4.51
CA CYS A 88 0.29 14.02 -4.95
C CYS A 88 0.22 15.35 -5.73
N PRO A 89 0.82 16.46 -5.26
CA PRO A 89 1.26 17.49 -6.19
C PRO A 89 2.54 16.93 -6.82
N ILE A 90 2.42 16.39 -8.03
CA ILE A 90 3.56 16.24 -8.94
C ILE A 90 3.35 17.28 -10.03
#